data_AF-K1DV99-F1
#
_entry.id   AF-K1DV99-F1
#
_cell.length_a   1.000
_cell.length_b   1.000
_cell.length_c   1.000
_cell.angle_alpha   90.00
_cell.angle_beta   90.00
_cell.angle_gamma   90.00
#
_symmetry.space_group_name_H-M   'P 1'
#
loop_
_entity.id
_entity.type
_entity.pdbx_description
1 polymer ?
#
loop_
_entity_poly.entity_id
_entity_poly.type
_entity_poly.pdbx_seq_one_letter_code
_entity_poly.pdbx_strand_id
1 'polypeptide(L)'
;MPALVWSFRPDRTPRPRTAAEIPTTSDESRALAKELKRRGFAFVGPTTAFALMEAVGIVDTHLLDSHRRGTSGVWRPDGRPVHDV
;
A
#
# COMPACT_ATOMS: atom_id res chain seq x y z
N MET A 1 -15.13 6.17 -3.24
CA MET A 1 -13.84 6.30 -2.53
C MET A 1 -12.95 5.06 -2.64
N PRO A 2 -13.42 3.81 -2.46
CA PRO A 2 -12.56 2.63 -2.58
C PRO A 2 -11.87 2.56 -3.95
N ALA A 3 -12.64 2.68 -5.03
CA ALA A 3 -12.12 2.58 -6.40
C ALA A 3 -10.98 3.57 -6.72
N LEU A 4 -10.95 4.74 -6.08
CA LEU A 4 -9.86 5.69 -6.29
C LEU A 4 -8.56 5.18 -5.67
N VAL A 5 -8.60 4.78 -4.40
CA VAL A 5 -7.38 4.35 -3.71
C VAL A 5 -6.85 3.07 -4.38
N TRP A 6 -7.75 2.15 -4.72
CA TRP A 6 -7.44 0.91 -5.44
C TRP A 6 -6.85 1.13 -6.84
N SER A 7 -7.15 2.25 -7.52
CA SER A 7 -6.53 2.56 -8.82
C SER A 7 -5.04 2.91 -8.72
N PHE A 8 -4.51 3.13 -7.50
CA PHE A 8 -3.09 3.33 -7.23
C PHE A 8 -2.45 2.08 -6.60
N ARG A 9 -3.04 0.90 -6.78
CA ARG A 9 -2.40 -0.34 -6.34
C ARG A 9 -1.11 -0.57 -7.13
N PRO A 10 0.04 -0.83 -6.46
CA PRO A 10 1.27 -1.15 -7.16
C PRO A 10 1.17 -2.52 -7.83
N ASP A 11 2.08 -2.84 -8.76
CA ASP A 11 2.14 -4.19 -9.35
C ASP A 11 2.63 -5.25 -8.35
N ARG A 12 3.41 -4.81 -7.34
CA ARG A 12 3.95 -5.65 -6.27
C ARG A 12 3.95 -4.90 -4.96
N THR A 13 3.78 -5.64 -3.87
CA THR A 13 3.94 -5.11 -2.52
C THR A 13 5.39 -5.25 -2.03
N PRO A 14 5.86 -4.39 -1.11
CA PRO A 14 7.15 -4.55 -0.45
C PRO A 14 7.34 -5.93 0.19
N ARG A 15 8.61 -6.30 0.37
CA ARG A 15 9.03 -7.59 0.94
C ARG A 15 10.05 -7.39 2.07
N PRO A 16 9.71 -6.62 3.12
CA PRO A 16 10.65 -6.32 4.19
C PRO A 16 10.96 -7.58 4.99
N ARG A 17 12.23 -7.77 5.33
CA ARG A 17 12.70 -8.75 6.34
C ARG A 17 12.84 -8.12 7.71
N THR A 18 13.06 -6.81 7.76
CA THR A 18 13.23 -6.04 8.99
C THR A 18 12.34 -4.80 8.98
N ALA A 19 12.02 -4.26 10.15
CA ALA A 19 11.22 -3.04 10.27
C ALA A 19 11.88 -1.83 9.58
N ALA A 20 13.22 -1.79 9.53
CA ALA A 20 13.96 -0.72 8.87
C ALA A 20 13.82 -0.74 7.33
N GLU A 21 13.42 -1.87 6.75
CA GLU A 21 13.17 -2.01 5.31
C GLU A 21 11.75 -1.55 4.91
N ILE A 22 10.86 -1.27 5.87
CA ILE A 22 9.51 -0.81 5.59
C ILE A 22 9.59 0.62 5.04
N PRO A 23 9.20 0.86 3.78
CA PRO A 23 9.21 2.21 3.22
C PRO A 23 8.12 3.06 3.88
N THR A 24 8.36 4.37 3.97
CA THR A 24 7.36 5.32 4.48
C THR A 24 6.59 6.02 3.36
N THR A 25 7.00 5.85 2.11
CA THR A 25 6.36 6.41 0.90
C THR A 25 6.62 5.52 -0.31
N SER A 26 5.80 5.65 -1.35
CA SER A 26 6.04 5.04 -2.68
C SER A 26 5.65 6.02 -3.80
N ASP A 27 5.92 5.66 -5.06
CA ASP A 27 5.49 6.48 -6.20
C ASP A 27 3.96 6.53 -6.31
N GLU A 28 3.30 5.41 -6.02
CA GLU A 28 1.85 5.31 -5.95
C GLU A 28 1.28 6.18 -4.82
N SER A 29 1.93 6.20 -3.64
CA SER A 29 1.47 7.02 -2.52
C SER A 29 1.64 8.52 -2.79
N ARG A 30 2.69 8.92 -3.54
CA ARG A 30 2.85 10.30 -4.05
C ARG A 30 1.74 10.67 -5.02
N ALA A 31 1.42 9.77 -5.96
CA ALA A 31 0.36 9.98 -6.94
C ALA A 31 -1.03 10.07 -6.29
N LEU A 32 -1.33 9.16 -5.35
CA LEU A 32 -2.56 9.17 -4.56
C LEU A 32 -2.68 10.46 -3.72
N ALA A 33 -1.61 10.87 -3.03
CA ALA A 33 -1.60 12.11 -2.26
C ALA A 33 -1.91 13.33 -3.15
N LYS A 34 -1.31 13.41 -4.34
CA LYS A 34 -1.59 14.47 -5.32
C LYS A 34 -3.05 14.47 -5.75
N GLU A 35 -3.61 13.30 -6.04
CA GLU A 35 -4.99 13.17 -6.50
C GLU A 35 -6.00 13.48 -5.38
N LEU A 36 -5.73 13.07 -4.15
CA LEU A 36 -6.55 13.43 -2.98
C LEU A 36 -6.53 14.96 -2.76
N LYS A 37 -5.36 15.60 -2.82
CA LYS A 37 -5.26 17.08 -2.73
C LYS A 37 -6.07 17.76 -3.83
N ARG A 38 -5.98 17.28 -5.06
CA ARG A 38 -6.76 17.80 -6.21
C ARG A 38 -8.26 17.72 -5.97
N ARG A 39 -8.73 16.71 -5.23
CA ARG A 39 -10.14 16.51 -4.84
C ARG A 39 -10.56 17.28 -3.59
N GLY A 40 -9.70 18.13 -3.04
CA GLY A 40 -10.01 18.99 -1.89
C GLY A 40 -9.68 18.40 -0.52
N PHE A 41 -9.02 17.24 -0.45
CA PHE A 41 -8.54 16.71 0.83
C PHE A 41 -7.33 17.50 1.33
N ALA A 42 -7.30 17.79 2.62
CA ALA A 42 -6.18 18.43 3.32
C ALA A 42 -5.38 17.40 4.14
N PHE A 43 -4.15 17.76 4.53
CA PHE A 43 -3.26 16.92 5.37
C PHE A 43 -2.91 15.53 4.81
N VAL A 44 -3.07 15.34 3.50
CA VAL A 44 -2.77 14.10 2.79
C VAL A 44 -1.41 14.18 2.09
N GLY A 45 -0.33 14.01 2.85
CA GLY A 45 1.02 13.87 2.30
C GLY A 45 1.30 12.46 1.78
N PRO A 46 2.41 12.23 1.04
CA PRO A 46 2.77 10.89 0.54
C PRO A 46 2.90 9.83 1.65
N THR A 47 3.36 10.20 2.84
CA THR A 47 3.44 9.30 4.00
C THR A 47 2.06 8.93 4.53
N THR A 48 1.17 9.92 4.70
CA THR A 48 -0.23 9.68 5.09
C THR A 48 -0.94 8.79 4.06
N ALA A 49 -0.72 9.02 2.77
CA ALA A 49 -1.28 8.21 1.70
C ALA A 49 -0.72 6.77 1.72
N PHE A 50 0.58 6.59 2.01
CA PHE A 50 1.18 5.26 2.13
C PHE A 50 0.59 4.50 3.31
N ALA A 51 0.47 5.15 4.48
CA ALA A 51 -0.16 4.56 5.65
C ALA A 51 -1.62 4.16 5.40
N LEU A 52 -2.37 4.97 4.62
CA LEU A 52 -3.71 4.60 4.16
C LEU A 52 -3.68 3.34 3.29
N MET A 53 -2.74 3.25 2.33
CA MET A 53 -2.60 2.08 1.46
C MET A 53 -2.30 0.80 2.26
N GLU A 54 -1.47 0.89 3.30
CA GLU A 54 -1.21 -0.21 4.25
C GLU A 54 -2.48 -0.59 5.01
N ALA A 55 -3.16 0.40 5.61
CA ALA A 55 -4.34 0.17 6.45
C ALA A 55 -5.50 -0.50 5.70
N VAL A 56 -5.66 -0.21 4.40
CA VAL A 56 -6.72 -0.79 3.56
C VAL A 56 -6.26 -2.02 2.75
N GLY A 57 -5.00 -2.45 2.91
CA GLY A 57 -4.46 -3.67 2.28
C GLY A 57 -4.05 -3.55 0.81
N ILE A 58 -4.01 -2.32 0.27
CA ILE A 58 -3.45 -2.06 -1.07
C ILE A 58 -1.94 -2.29 -1.08
N VAL A 59 -1.29 -2.12 0.06
CA VAL A 59 0.10 -2.53 0.30
C VAL A 59 0.11 -3.43 1.52
N ASP A 60 0.90 -4.50 1.46
CA ASP A 60 1.20 -5.38 2.58
C ASP A 60 2.68 -5.25 2.95
N THR A 61 2.92 -4.55 4.06
CA THR A 61 4.24 -4.30 4.65
C THR A 61 4.56 -5.22 5.82
N HIS A 62 3.73 -6.23 6.08
CA HIS A 62 4.09 -7.25 7.06
C HIS A 62 5.43 -7.89 6.68
N LEU A 63 6.28 -8.09 7.70
CA LEU A 63 7.55 -8.79 7.53
C LEU A 63 7.32 -10.16 6.89
N LEU A 64 8.29 -10.63 6.11
CA LEU A 64 8.18 -11.89 5.37
C LEU A 64 7.92 -13.11 6.27
N ASP A 65 8.31 -13.06 7.53
CA ASP A 65 8.12 -14.09 8.56
C ASP A 65 6.88 -13.85 9.45
N SER A 66 6.14 -12.77 9.22
CA SER A 66 4.93 -12.46 9.97
C SER A 66 3.81 -13.44 9.61
N HIS A 67 3.13 -13.98 10.63
CA HIS A 67 1.92 -14.78 10.45
C HIS A 67 0.76 -14.03 9.77
N ARG A 68 0.83 -12.69 9.69
CA ARG A 68 -0.16 -11.85 9.00
C ARG A 68 0.18 -11.55 7.54
N ARG A 69 1.33 -11.98 7.07
CA ARG A 69 1.73 -11.74 5.68
C ARG A 69 0.75 -12.42 4.71
N GLY A 70 0.17 -11.65 3.79
CA GLY A 70 -0.79 -12.13 2.80
C GLY A 70 -2.20 -12.38 3.32
N THR A 71 -2.53 -12.07 4.59
CA THR A 71 -3.87 -12.35 5.14
C THR A 71 -4.96 -11.46 4.57
N SER A 72 -4.62 -10.37 3.86
CA SER A 72 -5.60 -9.54 3.17
C SER A 72 -6.26 -10.23 1.98
N GLY A 73 -5.68 -11.34 1.48
CA GLY A 73 -6.13 -12.03 0.27
C GLY A 73 -5.77 -11.30 -1.03
N VAL A 74 -5.21 -10.09 -0.96
CA VAL A 74 -4.77 -9.29 -2.12
C VAL A 74 -3.38 -9.72 -2.58
N TRP A 75 -2.51 -10.04 -1.61
CA TRP A 75 -1.10 -10.30 -1.84
C TRP A 75 -0.73 -11.72 -1.43
N ARG A 76 0.04 -12.38 -2.29
CA ARG A 76 0.75 -13.60 -1.92
C ARG A 76 1.93 -13.26 -1.00
N PRO A 77 2.39 -14.19 -0.16
CA PRO A 77 3.57 -13.97 0.69
C PRO A 77 4.85 -13.59 -0.07
N ASP A 78 4.95 -13.95 -1.35
CA ASP A 78 6.08 -13.60 -2.22
C ASP A 78 6.01 -12.16 -2.80
N GLY A 79 4.96 -11.41 -2.46
CA GLY A 79 4.76 -10.02 -2.87
C GLY A 79 4.06 -9.84 -4.22
N ARG A 80 3.65 -10.91 -4.89
CA ARG A 80 2.82 -10.86 -6.11
C ARG A 80 1.34 -10.75 -5.74
N PRO A 81 0.50 -10.16 -6.60
CA PRO A 81 -0.94 -10.18 -6.37
C PRO A 81 -1.47 -11.62 -6.44
N VAL A 82 -2.52 -11.91 -5.68
CA VAL A 82 -3.33 -13.10 -5.93
C VAL A 82 -4.03 -12.86 -7.26
N HIS A 83 -3.79 -13.70 -8.26
CA HIS A 83 -4.48 -13.59 -9.55
C HIS A 83 -6.00 -13.62 -9.29
N ASP A 84 -6.72 -12.63 -9.85
CA ASP A 84 -8.17 -12.35 -9.70
C ASP A 84 -8.61 -11.36 -8.60
N VAL A 85 -7.91 -10.20 -8.47
CA VAL A 85 -8.42 -8.99 -7.78
C VAL A 85 -8.19 -7.72 -8.58
#